data_AF-A0AAD6Z6M2-F1
#
_entry.id   AF-A0AAD6Z6M2-F1
#
_cell.length_a   1.000
_cell.length_b   1.000
_cell.length_c   1.000
_cell.angle_alpha   90.00
_cell.angle_beta   90.00
_cell.angle_gamma   90.00
#
_symmetry.space_group_name_H-M   'P 1'
#
loop_
_entity.id
_entity.type
_entity.pdbx_description
1 polymer ?
#
loop_
_entity_poly.entity_id
_entity_poly.type
_entity_poly.pdbx_seq_one_letter_code
_entity_poly.pdbx_strand_id
1 'polypeptide(L)'
;MCLEYQTRLEPKGRLLRITTLALTTTTFMGRRARHLTADAKVLARRQSDLLYSQSPHGKLVRATSRRLKQLRKVAQTPLSNSLNHVPGLPPLSLDLIALNELPLPESNPLFQAALTAASWIDVSDLGRWKKRPPFEEDDDTTDPCSASYRRYSENIAVVLHGDRMREQNERDVQRCAQFHGAGHKEALERLREEVVGLLESLDQGREYHKYLYHPFHQSREHLMLQHYIQWQARTIYHLYYLKFLGTCSTAADTIAS
;
A
#
# COMPACT_ATOMS: atom_id res chain seq x y z
N MET A 1 43.88 -7.38 53.07
CA MET A 1 42.70 -6.83 53.77
C MET A 1 41.58 -6.69 52.75
N CYS A 2 40.67 -7.67 52.77
CA CYS A 2 39.20 -7.52 52.92
C CYS A 2 38.52 -6.98 51.65
N LEU A 3 37.77 -7.80 50.89
CA LEU A 3 36.35 -8.17 51.10
C LEU A 3 35.53 -6.88 51.32
N GLU A 4 34.57 -6.48 50.49
CA GLU A 4 33.37 -7.17 50.00
C GLU A 4 32.58 -6.11 49.20
N TYR A 5 31.75 -6.51 48.23
CA TYR A 5 30.39 -5.95 48.12
C TYR A 5 29.52 -6.91 47.32
N GLN A 6 28.59 -7.54 48.04
CA GLN A 6 27.45 -8.28 47.53
C GLN A 6 26.32 -7.30 47.19
N THR A 7 25.64 -7.50 46.06
CA THR A 7 24.21 -7.17 45.95
C THR A 7 23.46 -8.24 45.15
N ARG A 8 22.65 -8.95 45.93
CA ARG A 8 21.51 -9.82 45.64
C ARG A 8 20.77 -9.55 44.31
N LEU A 9 20.61 -10.61 43.53
CA LEU A 9 19.43 -10.82 42.69
C LEU A 9 18.73 -12.11 43.16
N GLU A 10 17.49 -11.94 43.61
CA GLU A 10 16.56 -12.98 44.05
C GLU A 10 16.28 -14.00 42.91
N PRO A 11 16.51 -15.31 43.10
CA PRO A 11 15.99 -16.33 42.21
C PRO A 11 14.53 -16.63 42.61
N LYS A 12 13.58 -16.41 41.70
CA LYS A 12 12.20 -16.89 41.86
C LYS A 12 12.20 -18.41 41.98
N GLY A 13 12.20 -18.89 43.22
CA GLY A 13 12.05 -20.28 43.59
C GLY A 13 10.67 -20.79 43.20
N ARG A 14 10.59 -21.58 42.11
CA ARG A 14 9.58 -22.62 41.98
C ARG A 14 10.20 -23.92 42.46
N LEU A 15 9.83 -24.31 43.67
CA LEU A 15 10.04 -25.67 44.19
C LEU A 15 9.25 -26.65 43.29
N LEU A 16 9.95 -27.28 42.36
CA LEU A 16 9.45 -28.52 41.74
C LEU A 16 9.51 -29.59 42.82
N ARG A 17 8.34 -29.96 43.37
CA ARG A 17 8.18 -31.20 44.13
C ARG A 17 8.55 -32.35 43.21
N ILE A 18 9.76 -32.87 43.36
CA ILE A 18 10.14 -34.17 42.82
C ILE A 18 9.53 -35.19 43.79
N THR A 19 8.33 -35.66 43.47
CA THR A 19 7.77 -36.86 44.08
C THR A 19 8.56 -38.06 43.55
N THR A 20 9.54 -38.49 44.32
CA THR A 20 10.25 -39.75 44.12
C THR A 20 9.27 -40.89 44.36
N LEU A 21 8.59 -41.34 43.30
CA LEU A 21 7.80 -42.57 43.36
C LEU A 21 8.78 -43.74 43.47
N ALA A 22 8.72 -44.42 44.61
CA ALA A 22 9.43 -45.66 44.85
C ALA A 22 9.06 -46.68 43.77
N LEU A 23 10.04 -47.06 42.96
CA LEU A 23 9.96 -48.19 42.04
C LEU A 23 9.92 -49.47 42.88
N THR A 24 8.71 -49.92 43.20
CA THR A 24 8.48 -51.27 43.67
C THR A 24 8.75 -52.22 42.49
N THR A 25 9.95 -52.80 42.47
CA THR A 25 10.29 -53.90 41.57
C THR A 25 9.53 -55.14 42.04
N THR A 26 8.27 -55.25 41.64
CA THR A 26 7.51 -56.49 41.74
C THR A 26 8.05 -57.45 40.68
N THR A 27 8.81 -58.44 41.13
CA THR A 27 9.28 -59.58 40.34
C THR A 27 8.07 -60.45 39.97
N PHE A 28 7.35 -60.03 38.93
CA PHE A 28 6.24 -60.78 38.35
C PHE A 28 6.78 -61.85 37.40
N MET A 29 6.96 -63.08 37.90
CA MET A 29 7.30 -64.26 37.08
C MET A 29 6.06 -64.84 36.36
N GLY A 30 5.21 -63.98 35.82
CA GLY A 30 4.08 -64.37 34.97
C GLY A 30 4.45 -64.23 33.50
N ARG A 31 4.09 -65.24 32.70
CA ARG A 31 4.23 -65.25 31.23
C ARG A 31 3.77 -63.90 30.67
N ARG A 32 4.69 -63.10 30.11
CA ARG A 32 4.36 -61.83 29.45
C ARG A 32 3.27 -62.08 28.42
N ALA A 33 2.13 -61.40 28.55
CA ALA A 33 1.09 -61.44 27.53
C ALA A 33 1.73 -61.04 26.20
N ARG A 34 1.73 -61.98 25.24
CA ARG A 34 2.38 -61.83 23.92
C ARG A 34 1.77 -60.69 23.09
N HIS A 35 0.61 -60.18 23.52
CA HIS A 35 -0.12 -59.10 22.90
C HIS A 35 -0.43 -58.03 23.95
N LEU A 36 0.05 -56.81 23.74
CA LEU A 36 -0.42 -55.63 24.46
C LEU A 36 -1.91 -55.47 24.20
N THR A 37 -2.69 -55.23 25.26
CA THR A 37 -4.09 -54.81 25.14
C THR A 37 -4.17 -53.53 24.31
N ALA A 38 -5.32 -53.26 23.68
CA ALA A 38 -5.49 -52.07 22.84
C ALA A 38 -5.11 -50.77 23.60
N ASP A 39 -5.49 -50.67 24.87
CA ASP A 39 -5.15 -49.53 25.74
C ASP A 39 -3.66 -49.42 26.00
N ALA A 40 -2.98 -50.55 26.26
CA ALA A 40 -1.54 -50.56 26.46
C ALA A 40 -0.77 -50.13 25.20
N LYS A 41 -1.29 -50.46 23.99
CA LYS A 41 -0.72 -49.96 22.72
C LYS A 41 -0.88 -48.45 22.58
N VAL A 42 -2.03 -47.89 22.96
CA VAL A 42 -2.29 -46.44 22.93
C VAL A 42 -1.37 -45.70 23.89
N LEU A 43 -1.22 -46.21 25.13
CA LEU A 43 -0.31 -45.61 26.13
C LEU A 43 1.14 -45.68 25.69
N ALA A 44 1.60 -46.82 25.17
CA ALA A 44 2.96 -46.98 24.66
C ALA A 44 3.23 -46.01 23.50
N ARG A 45 2.27 -45.83 22.58
CA ARG A 45 2.38 -44.87 21.48
C ARG A 45 2.52 -43.43 22.00
N ARG A 46 1.67 -43.01 22.94
CA ARG A 46 1.75 -41.68 23.56
C ARG A 46 3.09 -41.44 24.26
N GLN A 47 3.61 -42.43 24.98
CA GLN A 47 4.94 -42.33 25.61
C GLN A 47 6.05 -42.22 24.57
N SER A 48 6.01 -43.02 23.49
CA SER A 48 6.99 -42.93 22.41
C SER A 48 6.94 -41.58 21.69
N ASP A 49 5.74 -41.04 21.44
CA ASP A 49 5.55 -39.72 20.85
C ASP A 49 6.11 -38.62 21.76
N LEU A 50 5.88 -38.70 23.07
CA LEU A 50 6.44 -37.78 24.05
C LEU A 50 7.97 -37.81 24.06
N LEU A 51 8.57 -39.01 24.13
CA LEU A 51 10.03 -39.19 24.12
C LEU A 51 10.64 -38.69 22.82
N TYR A 52 10.05 -39.05 21.67
CA TYR A 52 10.48 -38.56 20.37
C TYR A 52 10.41 -37.04 20.31
N SER A 53 9.32 -36.44 20.81
CA SER A 53 9.16 -35.00 20.86
C SER A 53 10.25 -34.32 21.72
N GLN A 54 10.74 -34.96 22.78
CA GLN A 54 11.79 -34.39 23.64
C GLN A 54 13.21 -34.58 23.08
N SER A 55 13.40 -35.54 22.18
CA SER A 55 14.70 -35.82 21.55
C SER A 55 15.26 -34.63 20.76
N PRO A 56 16.60 -34.55 20.56
CA PRO A 56 17.22 -33.51 19.74
C PRO A 56 16.65 -33.47 18.31
N HIS A 57 16.42 -34.65 17.72
CA HIS A 57 15.85 -34.77 16.39
C HIS A 57 14.40 -34.27 16.33
N GLY A 58 13.56 -34.63 17.30
CA GLY A 58 12.17 -34.16 17.39
C GLY A 58 12.08 -32.65 17.60
N LYS A 59 13.04 -32.03 18.32
CA LYS A 59 13.15 -30.56 18.43
C LYS A 59 13.46 -29.92 17.07
N LEU A 60 14.41 -30.47 16.30
CA LEU A 60 14.73 -30.00 14.94
C LEU A 60 13.53 -30.10 13.99
N VAL A 61 12.81 -31.23 13.98
CA VAL A 61 11.62 -31.42 13.14
C VAL A 61 10.50 -30.43 13.50
N ARG A 62 10.32 -30.11 14.79
CA ARG A 62 9.36 -29.07 15.20
C ARG A 62 9.81 -27.67 14.83
N ALA A 63 11.11 -27.36 14.96
CA ALA A 63 11.66 -26.06 14.58
C ALA A 63 11.50 -25.82 13.07
N THR A 64 11.85 -26.80 12.24
CA THR A 64 11.65 -26.77 10.78
C THR A 64 10.17 -26.67 10.41
N SER A 65 9.30 -27.46 11.04
CA SER A 65 7.84 -27.37 10.82
C SER A 65 7.26 -26.02 11.24
N ARG A 66 7.72 -25.43 12.35
CA ARG A 66 7.33 -24.08 12.78
C ARG A 66 7.81 -23.03 11.80
N ARG A 67 9.05 -23.14 11.31
CA ARG A 67 9.62 -22.26 10.27
C ARG A 67 8.81 -22.37 8.99
N LEU A 68 8.49 -23.57 8.52
CA LEU A 68 7.65 -23.78 7.34
C LEU A 68 6.22 -23.25 7.54
N LYS A 69 5.63 -23.41 8.73
CA LYS A 69 4.32 -22.80 9.06
C LYS A 69 4.40 -21.28 9.12
N GLN A 70 5.47 -20.69 9.62
CA GLN A 70 5.71 -19.25 9.58
C GLN A 70 5.87 -18.78 8.13
N LEU A 71 6.69 -19.46 7.32
CA LEU A 71 6.86 -19.15 5.91
C LEU A 71 5.54 -19.29 5.14
N ARG A 72 4.75 -20.33 5.39
CA ARG A 72 3.40 -20.47 4.83
C ARG A 72 2.45 -19.40 5.34
N LYS A 73 2.51 -19.02 6.62
CA LYS A 73 1.70 -17.90 7.14
C LYS A 73 2.11 -16.59 6.51
N VAL A 74 3.40 -16.34 6.25
CA VAL A 74 3.91 -15.16 5.55
C VAL A 74 3.52 -15.18 4.06
N ALA A 75 3.51 -16.36 3.43
CA ALA A 75 3.07 -16.54 2.05
C ALA A 75 1.53 -16.56 1.88
N GLN A 76 0.78 -16.92 2.93
CA GLN A 76 -0.69 -16.97 2.95
C GLN A 76 -1.33 -15.75 3.60
N THR A 77 -0.60 -14.97 4.41
CA THR A 77 -0.94 -13.56 4.57
C THR A 77 -0.82 -12.97 3.18
N PRO A 78 -1.88 -12.37 2.62
CA PRO A 78 -1.88 -11.80 1.29
C PRO A 78 -1.04 -10.52 1.25
N LEU A 79 0.16 -10.50 1.81
CA LEU A 79 1.08 -9.38 1.72
C LEU A 79 1.54 -9.21 0.27
N SER A 80 1.68 -10.26 -0.54
CA SER A 80 2.11 -10.09 -1.94
C SER A 80 1.02 -9.61 -2.91
N ASN A 81 -0.28 -9.65 -2.53
CA ASN A 81 -1.37 -9.12 -3.37
C ASN A 81 -2.22 -8.02 -2.69
N SER A 82 -2.13 -7.87 -1.35
CA SER A 82 -2.80 -6.81 -0.58
C SER A 82 -1.87 -5.69 -0.11
N LEU A 83 -0.58 -5.73 -0.45
CA LEU A 83 0.31 -4.54 -0.39
C LEU A 83 0.03 -3.54 -1.50
N ASN A 84 -0.78 -3.90 -2.49
CA ASN A 84 -1.03 -3.04 -3.64
C ASN A 84 -2.07 -1.97 -3.35
N HIS A 85 -2.58 -1.80 -2.12
CA HIS A 85 -3.43 -0.66 -1.83
C HIS A 85 -3.31 -0.12 -0.40
N VAL A 86 -3.69 1.13 -0.20
CA VAL A 86 -3.73 1.78 1.12
C VAL A 86 -4.73 1.05 2.03
N PRO A 87 -4.30 0.46 3.16
CA PRO A 87 -5.20 -0.29 4.03
C PRO A 87 -6.28 0.59 4.67
N GLY A 88 -7.50 0.05 4.80
CA GLY A 88 -8.60 0.70 5.51
C GLY A 88 -9.44 1.66 4.67
N LEU A 89 -9.13 1.85 3.39
CA LEU A 89 -10.00 2.55 2.45
C LEU A 89 -11.00 1.58 1.80
N PRO A 90 -12.24 2.04 1.50
CA PRO A 90 -13.19 1.23 0.75
C PRO A 90 -12.67 0.94 -0.67
N PRO A 91 -13.18 -0.09 -1.35
CA PRO A 91 -12.91 -0.30 -2.77
C PRO A 91 -13.30 0.93 -3.60
N LEU A 92 -12.48 1.28 -4.60
CA LEU A 92 -12.79 2.37 -5.52
C LEU A 92 -14.02 2.04 -6.38
N SER A 93 -14.81 3.06 -6.70
CA SER A 93 -15.96 2.90 -7.59
C SER A 93 -15.54 2.59 -9.03
N LEU A 94 -16.35 1.82 -9.75
CA LEU A 94 -16.08 1.47 -11.16
C LEU A 94 -15.95 2.72 -12.04
N ASP A 95 -16.77 3.75 -11.79
CA ASP A 95 -16.71 5.01 -12.53
C ASP A 95 -15.36 5.73 -12.36
N LEU A 96 -14.77 5.68 -11.16
CA LEU A 96 -13.45 6.26 -10.91
C LEU A 96 -12.36 5.49 -11.65
N ILE A 97 -12.44 4.15 -11.66
CA ILE A 97 -11.52 3.30 -12.42
C ILE A 97 -11.62 3.63 -13.92
N ALA A 98 -12.83 3.75 -14.45
CA ALA A 98 -13.06 4.12 -15.85
C ALA A 98 -12.49 5.51 -16.19
N LEU A 99 -12.66 6.50 -15.31
CA LEU A 99 -12.06 7.83 -15.50
C LEU A 99 -10.53 7.79 -15.51
N ASN A 100 -9.93 6.96 -14.65
CA ASN A 100 -8.47 6.78 -14.64
C ASN A 100 -7.95 6.14 -15.94
N GLU A 101 -8.71 5.22 -16.52
CA GLU A 101 -8.34 4.50 -17.75
C GLU A 101 -8.43 5.35 -19.04
N LEU A 102 -9.08 6.52 -18.99
CA LEU A 102 -9.12 7.45 -20.12
C LEU A 102 -7.69 7.81 -20.55
N PRO A 103 -7.35 7.71 -21.86
CA PRO A 103 -5.97 7.87 -22.33
C PRO A 103 -5.44 9.30 -22.10
N LEU A 104 -4.13 9.41 -21.86
CA LEU A 104 -3.43 10.70 -21.92
C LEU A 104 -3.01 10.99 -23.37
N PRO A 105 -2.88 12.27 -23.73
CA PRO A 105 -2.41 12.67 -25.06
C PRO A 105 -0.87 12.52 -25.20
N GLU A 106 -0.33 11.33 -24.92
CA GLU A 106 1.12 11.07 -24.86
C GLU A 106 1.83 11.31 -26.19
N SER A 107 1.14 11.10 -27.32
CA SER A 107 1.70 11.36 -28.65
C SER A 107 1.72 12.85 -29.03
N ASN A 108 1.08 13.73 -28.24
CA ASN A 108 0.99 15.15 -28.56
C ASN A 108 2.30 15.88 -28.15
N PRO A 109 2.94 16.65 -29.05
CA PRO A 109 4.17 17.36 -28.72
C PRO A 109 4.00 18.38 -27.59
N LEU A 110 2.82 19.00 -27.44
CA LEU A 110 2.54 19.93 -26.34
C LEU A 110 2.53 19.22 -24.98
N PHE A 111 2.00 17.99 -24.93
CA PHE A 111 2.04 17.17 -23.72
C PHE A 111 3.48 16.84 -23.34
N GLN A 112 4.29 16.40 -24.29
CA GLN A 112 5.69 16.04 -24.06
C GLN A 112 6.53 17.25 -23.63
N ALA A 113 6.32 18.40 -24.27
CA ALA A 113 7.01 19.62 -23.89
C ALA A 113 6.62 20.08 -22.48
N ALA A 114 5.33 20.05 -22.13
CA ALA A 114 4.85 20.35 -20.78
C ALA A 114 5.38 19.35 -19.73
N LEU A 115 5.45 18.06 -20.08
CA LEU A 115 5.98 17.02 -19.20
C LEU A 115 7.47 17.23 -18.91
N THR A 116 8.24 17.68 -19.89
CA THR A 116 9.70 17.78 -19.80
C THR A 116 10.16 19.02 -19.04
N ALA A 117 9.65 20.22 -19.40
CA ALA A 117 10.09 21.46 -18.79
C ALA A 117 9.01 22.55 -18.85
N ALA A 118 8.82 23.24 -17.72
CA ALA A 118 7.90 24.38 -17.62
C ALA A 118 8.33 25.56 -18.50
N SER A 119 9.62 25.69 -18.84
CA SER A 119 10.16 26.79 -19.63
C SER A 119 9.92 26.66 -21.14
N TRP A 120 9.46 25.51 -21.63
CA TRP A 120 9.28 25.26 -23.06
C TRP A 120 7.93 25.75 -23.59
N ILE A 121 6.98 26.00 -22.70
CA ILE A 121 5.63 26.47 -23.03
C ILE A 121 5.32 27.65 -22.11
N ASP A 122 4.68 28.69 -22.65
CA ASP A 122 4.13 29.73 -21.80
C ASP A 122 2.95 29.16 -20.98
N VAL A 123 3.19 28.98 -19.69
CA VAL A 123 2.23 28.41 -18.73
C VAL A 123 1.51 29.47 -17.89
N SER A 124 1.70 30.75 -18.20
CA SER A 124 1.14 31.87 -17.42
C SER A 124 -0.38 31.76 -17.24
N ASP A 125 -1.10 31.40 -18.30
CA ASP A 125 -2.55 31.26 -18.31
C ASP A 125 -3.07 29.95 -17.67
N LEU A 126 -2.19 28.97 -17.41
CA LEU A 126 -2.59 27.70 -16.81
C LEU A 126 -2.99 27.83 -15.34
N GLY A 127 -2.48 28.87 -14.65
CA GLY A 127 -2.64 29.03 -13.21
C GLY A 127 -4.08 28.97 -12.75
N ARG A 128 -5.02 29.59 -13.48
CA ARG A 128 -6.45 29.56 -13.15
C ARG A 128 -7.07 28.17 -13.31
N TRP A 129 -6.65 27.42 -14.32
CA TRP A 129 -7.18 26.08 -14.64
C TRP A 129 -6.58 24.96 -13.77
N LYS A 130 -5.46 25.24 -13.08
CA LYS A 130 -4.90 24.34 -12.06
C LYS A 130 -5.70 24.37 -10.76
N LYS A 131 -6.46 25.43 -10.50
CA LYS A 131 -7.25 25.57 -9.26
C LYS A 131 -8.39 24.55 -9.22
N ARG A 132 -8.91 24.30 -8.02
CA ARG A 132 -10.14 23.52 -7.83
C ARG A 132 -11.32 24.32 -8.43
N PRO A 133 -12.26 23.67 -9.14
CA PRO A 133 -13.49 24.33 -9.56
C PRO A 133 -14.28 24.85 -8.34
N PRO A 134 -15.07 25.93 -8.49
CA PRO A 134 -15.45 26.57 -9.75
C PRO A 134 -14.36 27.46 -10.33
N PHE A 135 -14.15 27.36 -11.63
CA PHE A 135 -13.38 28.31 -12.45
C PHE A 135 -14.15 29.61 -12.63
N GLU A 136 -13.40 30.71 -12.62
CA GLU A 136 -13.86 32.04 -13.01
C GLU A 136 -14.23 32.04 -14.51
N GLU A 137 -15.23 32.84 -14.88
CA GLU A 137 -15.61 32.99 -16.29
C GLU A 137 -14.44 33.57 -17.08
N ASP A 138 -14.28 33.08 -18.30
CA ASP A 138 -13.23 33.57 -19.17
C ASP A 138 -13.56 34.94 -19.77
N ASP A 139 -12.67 35.91 -19.59
CA ASP A 139 -12.76 37.24 -20.21
C ASP A 139 -12.43 37.21 -21.73
N ASP A 140 -12.13 36.04 -22.28
CA ASP A 140 -11.85 35.84 -23.71
C ASP A 140 -13.11 36.11 -24.57
N THR A 141 -13.11 37.27 -25.23
CA THR A 141 -14.18 37.70 -26.15
C THR A 141 -14.28 36.89 -27.45
N THR A 142 -13.37 35.93 -27.68
CA THR A 142 -13.39 35.06 -28.87
C THR A 142 -14.63 34.18 -28.86
N ASP A 143 -15.31 34.07 -30.01
CA ASP A 143 -16.49 33.21 -30.17
C ASP A 143 -16.19 31.75 -29.72
N PRO A 144 -16.90 31.20 -28.73
CA PRO A 144 -16.74 29.82 -28.28
C PRO A 144 -16.97 28.76 -29.37
N CYS A 145 -17.70 29.13 -30.44
CA CYS A 145 -17.91 28.27 -31.59
C CYS A 145 -16.78 28.32 -32.62
N SER A 146 -15.84 29.26 -32.50
CA SER A 146 -14.73 29.41 -33.43
C SER A 146 -13.72 28.25 -33.33
N ALA A 147 -13.14 27.88 -34.47
CA ALA A 147 -12.13 26.82 -34.52
C ALA A 147 -10.86 27.18 -33.71
N SER A 148 -10.49 28.47 -33.68
CA SER A 148 -9.36 28.98 -32.90
C SER A 148 -9.58 28.81 -31.40
N TYR A 149 -10.77 29.18 -30.90
CA TYR A 149 -11.12 29.03 -29.48
C TYR A 149 -11.06 27.57 -29.04
N ARG A 150 -11.65 26.66 -29.82
CA ARG A 150 -11.66 25.22 -29.51
C ARG A 150 -10.27 24.62 -29.50
N ARG A 151 -9.48 24.89 -30.55
CA ARG A 151 -8.10 24.42 -30.64
C ARG A 151 -7.23 24.94 -29.49
N TYR A 152 -7.42 26.20 -29.10
CA TYR A 152 -6.72 26.77 -27.96
C TYR A 152 -7.09 26.07 -26.65
N SER A 153 -8.39 25.86 -26.42
CA SER A 153 -8.91 25.17 -25.24
C SER A 153 -8.42 23.72 -25.14
N GLU A 154 -8.40 23.00 -26.27
CA GLU A 154 -7.83 21.64 -26.38
C GLU A 154 -6.33 21.63 -26.07
N ASN A 155 -5.58 22.58 -26.65
CA ASN A 155 -4.15 22.70 -26.39
C ASN A 155 -3.87 22.96 -24.89
N ILE A 156 -4.66 23.83 -24.24
CA ILE A 156 -4.56 24.05 -22.79
C ILE A 156 -4.77 22.74 -22.02
N ALA A 157 -5.83 21.97 -22.33
CA ALA A 157 -6.10 20.70 -21.66
C ALA A 157 -4.93 19.70 -21.79
N VAL A 158 -4.34 19.63 -23.00
CA VAL A 158 -3.16 18.79 -23.28
C VAL A 158 -1.96 19.23 -22.45
N VAL A 159 -1.67 20.52 -22.41
CA VAL A 159 -0.56 21.08 -21.63
C VAL A 159 -0.77 20.83 -20.14
N LEU A 160 -2.00 21.01 -19.64
CA LEU A 160 -2.34 20.72 -18.24
C LEU A 160 -2.12 19.24 -17.88
N HIS A 161 -2.40 18.30 -18.79
CA HIS A 161 -2.11 16.88 -18.52
C HIS A 161 -0.61 16.65 -18.35
N GLY A 162 0.23 17.17 -19.24
CA GLY A 162 1.69 17.00 -19.17
C GLY A 162 2.28 17.66 -17.93
N ASP A 163 1.86 18.89 -17.66
CA ASP A 163 2.30 19.65 -16.50
C ASP A 163 1.90 18.99 -15.16
N ARG A 164 0.66 18.52 -15.01
CA ARG A 164 0.26 17.81 -13.79
C ARG A 164 0.97 16.47 -13.63
N MET A 165 1.29 15.78 -14.72
CA MET A 165 2.08 14.55 -14.68
C MET A 165 3.49 14.82 -14.20
N ARG A 166 4.12 15.92 -14.63
CA ARG A 166 5.40 16.38 -14.10
C ARG A 166 5.32 16.65 -12.58
N GLU A 167 4.33 17.43 -12.14
CA GLU A 167 4.14 17.73 -10.71
C GLU A 167 3.88 16.46 -9.88
N GLN A 168 3.14 15.49 -10.43
CA GLN A 168 2.90 14.21 -9.77
C GLN A 168 4.20 13.42 -9.59
N ASN A 169 5.05 13.36 -10.62
CA ASN A 169 6.36 12.71 -10.53
C ASN A 169 7.24 13.37 -9.46
N GLU A 170 7.25 14.70 -9.38
CA GLU A 170 7.96 15.45 -8.33
C GLU A 170 7.43 15.11 -6.93
N ARG A 171 6.09 15.07 -6.76
CA ARG A 171 5.46 14.67 -5.49
C ARG A 171 5.75 13.22 -5.14
N ASP A 172 5.81 12.32 -6.11
CA ASP A 172 6.09 10.90 -5.91
C ASP A 172 7.51 10.67 -5.38
N VAL A 173 8.49 11.41 -5.90
CA VAL A 173 9.87 11.40 -5.36
C VAL A 173 9.87 11.81 -3.88
N GLN A 174 9.13 12.88 -3.54
CA GLN A 174 9.00 13.34 -2.15
C GLN A 174 8.29 12.32 -1.26
N ARG A 175 7.19 11.72 -1.73
CA ARG A 175 6.45 10.67 -1.01
C ARG A 175 7.36 9.48 -0.72
N CYS A 176 8.16 9.05 -1.68
CA CYS A 176 9.13 7.99 -1.44
C CYS A 176 10.14 8.35 -0.36
N ALA A 177 10.72 9.53 -0.39
CA ALA A 177 11.64 9.96 0.67
C ALA A 177 10.95 9.94 2.06
N GLN A 178 9.70 10.41 2.14
CA GLN A 178 8.91 10.37 3.38
C GLN A 178 8.60 8.95 3.84
N PHE A 179 8.27 8.03 2.92
CA PHE A 179 8.02 6.62 3.23
C PHE A 179 9.24 5.94 3.85
N HIS A 180 10.45 6.29 3.41
CA HIS A 180 11.69 5.75 3.98
C HIS A 180 12.06 6.42 5.31
N GLY A 181 11.72 7.71 5.51
CA GLY A 181 12.12 8.49 6.69
C GLY A 181 11.15 8.44 7.89
N ALA A 182 9.84 8.58 7.67
CA ALA A 182 8.83 8.75 8.73
C ALA A 182 8.32 7.41 9.31
N GLY A 183 8.73 6.28 8.74
CA GLY A 183 8.21 4.96 9.08
C GLY A 183 6.86 4.66 8.40
N HIS A 184 6.65 3.38 8.09
CA HIS A 184 5.58 2.93 7.21
C HIS A 184 4.16 3.30 7.68
N LYS A 185 3.92 3.27 9.00
CA LYS A 185 2.58 3.53 9.57
C LYS A 185 2.14 4.98 9.39
N GLU A 186 3.03 5.93 9.71
CA GLU A 186 2.73 7.36 9.62
C GLU A 186 2.53 7.79 8.16
N ALA A 187 3.38 7.28 7.26
CA ALA A 187 3.25 7.54 5.83
C ALA A 187 1.92 7.01 5.25
N LEU A 188 1.50 5.80 5.64
CA LEU A 188 0.20 5.26 5.23
C LEU A 188 -1.00 6.04 5.76
N GLU A 189 -0.94 6.57 6.98
CA GLU A 189 -2.03 7.38 7.53
C GLU A 189 -2.18 8.69 6.76
N ARG A 190 -1.07 9.38 6.46
CA ARG A 190 -1.09 10.59 5.63
C ARG A 190 -1.66 10.33 4.24
N LEU A 191 -1.29 9.22 3.61
CA LEU A 191 -1.87 8.86 2.31
C LEU A 191 -3.37 8.60 2.40
N ARG A 192 -3.83 7.98 3.50
CA ARG A 192 -5.26 7.77 3.72
C ARG A 192 -6.00 9.11 3.80
N GLU A 193 -5.49 10.05 4.58
CA GLU A 193 -6.03 11.41 4.69
C GLU A 193 -6.05 12.12 3.33
N GLU A 194 -4.96 12.04 2.57
CA GLU A 194 -4.86 12.62 1.23
C GLU A 194 -5.90 12.01 0.27
N VAL A 195 -6.04 10.68 0.23
CA VAL A 195 -7.02 10.01 -0.65
C VAL A 195 -8.46 10.37 -0.26
N VAL A 196 -8.77 10.47 1.04
CA VAL A 196 -10.10 10.89 1.50
C VAL A 196 -10.40 12.32 1.04
N GLY A 197 -9.46 13.25 1.23
CA GLY A 197 -9.64 14.64 0.77
C GLY A 197 -9.80 14.76 -0.76
N LEU A 198 -9.08 13.92 -1.52
CA LEU A 198 -9.24 13.87 -2.99
C LEU A 198 -10.59 13.29 -3.41
N LEU A 199 -11.11 12.27 -2.71
CA LEU A 199 -12.44 11.71 -2.98
C LEU A 199 -13.54 12.76 -2.76
N GLU A 200 -13.49 13.48 -1.64
CA GLU A 200 -14.42 14.59 -1.37
C GLU A 200 -14.33 15.68 -2.44
N SER A 201 -13.11 15.98 -2.91
CA SER A 201 -12.88 16.95 -3.97
C SER A 201 -13.39 16.49 -5.34
N LEU A 202 -13.26 15.20 -5.64
CA LEU A 202 -13.79 14.59 -6.85
C LEU A 202 -15.31 14.62 -6.88
N ASP A 203 -15.97 14.28 -5.76
CA ASP A 203 -17.42 14.30 -5.65
C ASP A 203 -17.97 15.72 -5.86
N GLN A 204 -17.35 16.73 -5.25
CA GLN A 204 -17.72 18.12 -5.51
C GLN A 204 -17.50 18.51 -6.99
N GLY A 205 -16.39 18.08 -7.60
CA GLY A 205 -16.13 18.31 -9.03
C GLY A 205 -17.21 17.68 -9.93
N ARG A 206 -17.69 16.48 -9.59
CA ARG A 206 -18.78 15.79 -10.30
C ARG A 206 -20.12 16.52 -10.16
N GLU A 207 -20.41 17.08 -8.99
CA GLU A 207 -21.59 17.92 -8.79
C GLU A 207 -21.54 19.16 -9.68
N TYR A 208 -20.40 19.85 -9.74
CA TYR A 208 -20.22 20.99 -10.65
C TYR A 208 -20.36 20.60 -12.12
N HIS A 209 -19.87 19.42 -12.51
CA HIS A 209 -19.96 18.95 -13.90
C HIS A 209 -21.40 18.75 -14.36
N LYS A 210 -22.30 18.44 -13.43
CA LYS A 210 -23.70 18.22 -13.75
C LYS A 210 -24.49 19.51 -13.96
N TYR A 211 -24.11 20.62 -13.32
CA TYR A 211 -24.97 21.80 -13.22
C TYR A 211 -24.31 23.14 -13.52
N LEU A 212 -22.99 23.26 -13.41
CA LEU A 212 -22.33 24.57 -13.38
C LEU A 212 -21.92 25.06 -14.76
N TYR A 213 -21.29 24.20 -15.58
CA TYR A 213 -20.76 24.60 -16.89
C TYR A 213 -21.54 24.00 -18.03
N HIS A 214 -22.14 24.87 -18.84
CA HIS A 214 -22.88 24.44 -20.02
C HIS A 214 -21.93 24.18 -21.20
N PRO A 215 -21.92 22.99 -21.81
CA PRO A 215 -20.91 22.60 -22.80
C PRO A 215 -20.93 23.48 -24.07
N PHE A 216 -22.05 24.15 -24.38
CA PHE A 216 -22.16 25.01 -25.55
C PHE A 216 -21.83 26.49 -25.29
N HIS A 217 -21.93 26.96 -24.05
CA HIS A 217 -21.72 28.37 -23.70
C HIS A 217 -20.39 28.59 -22.97
N GLN A 218 -19.97 27.60 -22.18
CA GLN A 218 -18.76 27.60 -21.35
C GLN A 218 -17.94 26.35 -21.69
N SER A 219 -17.65 26.20 -22.98
CA SER A 219 -17.05 24.97 -23.52
C SER A 219 -15.63 24.74 -22.99
N ARG A 220 -14.87 25.81 -22.73
CA ARG A 220 -13.52 25.75 -22.17
C ARG A 220 -13.58 25.31 -20.70
N GLU A 221 -14.39 25.95 -19.88
CA GLU A 221 -14.58 25.62 -18.46
C GLU A 221 -15.08 24.18 -18.30
N HIS A 222 -16.01 23.77 -19.16
CA HIS A 222 -16.49 22.39 -19.21
C HIS A 222 -15.35 21.41 -19.51
N LEU A 223 -14.52 21.70 -20.52
CA LEU A 223 -13.35 20.88 -20.86
C LEU A 223 -12.31 20.85 -19.73
N MET A 224 -12.04 21.98 -19.08
CA MET A 224 -11.12 22.07 -17.93
C MET A 224 -11.66 21.28 -16.73
N LEU A 225 -12.98 21.23 -16.55
CA LEU A 225 -13.59 20.43 -15.49
C LEU A 225 -13.47 18.93 -15.77
N GLN A 226 -13.66 18.50 -17.02
CA GLN A 226 -13.43 17.12 -17.43
C GLN A 226 -11.97 16.69 -17.18
N HIS A 227 -11.02 17.54 -17.59
CA HIS A 227 -9.60 17.36 -17.28
C HIS A 227 -9.38 17.22 -15.77
N TYR A 228 -9.93 18.13 -14.97
CA TYR A 228 -9.80 18.12 -13.52
C TYR A 228 -10.30 16.81 -12.92
N ILE A 229 -11.50 16.36 -13.30
CA ILE A 229 -12.12 15.10 -12.81
C ILE A 229 -11.28 13.89 -13.21
N GLN A 230 -10.85 13.80 -14.47
CA GLN A 230 -9.99 12.71 -14.94
C GLN A 230 -8.68 12.67 -14.15
N TRP A 231 -8.06 13.84 -13.92
CA TRP A 231 -6.81 13.93 -13.19
C TRP A 231 -6.95 13.57 -11.70
N GLN A 232 -8.03 14.00 -11.05
CA GLN A 232 -8.35 13.60 -9.68
C GLN A 232 -8.50 12.08 -9.57
N ALA A 233 -9.26 11.46 -10.48
CA ALA A 233 -9.41 10.01 -10.53
C ALA A 233 -8.07 9.28 -10.69
N ARG A 234 -7.19 9.77 -11.58
CA ARG A 234 -5.84 9.24 -11.76
C ARG A 234 -4.98 9.36 -10.51
N THR A 235 -5.02 10.52 -9.84
CA THR A 235 -4.26 10.76 -8.62
C THR A 235 -4.74 9.84 -7.50
N ILE A 236 -6.06 9.72 -7.31
CA ILE A 236 -6.66 8.79 -6.35
C ILE A 236 -6.24 7.36 -6.66
N TYR A 237 -6.36 6.90 -7.90
CA TYR A 237 -5.95 5.55 -8.30
C TYR A 237 -4.45 5.31 -8.03
N HIS A 238 -3.61 6.28 -8.40
CA HIS A 238 -2.16 6.21 -8.22
C HIS A 238 -1.75 6.08 -6.75
N LEU A 239 -2.37 6.87 -5.87
CA LEU A 239 -2.13 6.83 -4.43
C LEU A 239 -2.76 5.59 -3.78
N TYR A 240 -4.01 5.29 -4.13
CA TYR A 240 -4.75 4.15 -3.61
C TYR A 240 -3.97 2.88 -3.84
N TYR A 241 -3.38 2.70 -5.04
CA TYR A 241 -2.59 1.52 -5.39
C TYR A 241 -1.08 1.64 -5.13
N LEU A 242 -0.63 2.69 -4.44
CA LEU A 242 0.78 2.94 -4.09
C LEU A 242 1.75 2.86 -5.28
N LYS A 243 1.31 3.28 -6.48
CA LYS A 243 2.08 3.11 -7.73
C LYS A 243 3.45 3.77 -7.71
N PHE A 244 3.58 4.87 -6.96
CA PHE A 244 4.84 5.59 -6.77
C PHE A 244 5.94 4.75 -6.09
N LEU A 245 5.59 3.71 -5.33
CA LEU A 245 6.61 2.82 -4.73
C LEU A 245 7.35 2.01 -5.79
N GLY A 246 6.69 1.66 -6.90
CA GLY A 246 7.32 0.94 -8.02
C GLY A 246 8.44 1.76 -8.68
N THR A 247 8.26 3.07 -8.81
CA THR A 247 9.23 3.98 -9.42
C THR A 247 10.45 4.26 -8.53
N CYS A 248 10.34 4.01 -7.22
CA CYS A 248 11.42 4.33 -6.28
C CYS A 248 12.48 3.24 -6.17
N SER A 249 12.13 1.99 -6.49
CA SER A 249 13.11 0.92 -6.61
C SER A 249 14.08 1.17 -7.77
N THR A 250 13.58 1.65 -8.92
CA THR A 250 14.40 1.86 -10.13
C THR A 250 15.37 3.03 -10.00
N ALA A 251 15.01 4.06 -9.22
CA ALA A 251 15.86 5.22 -9.01
C ALA A 251 17.08 4.90 -8.12
N ALA A 252 16.92 4.01 -7.13
CA ALA A 252 18.01 3.61 -6.25
C ALA A 252 19.11 2.83 -6.99
N ASP A 253 18.72 1.98 -7.96
CA ASP A 253 19.65 1.16 -8.73
C ASP A 253 20.47 1.99 -9.75
N THR A 254 19.92 3.10 -10.23
CA THR A 254 20.58 3.98 -11.22
C THR A 254 21.69 4.83 -10.61
N ILE A 255 21.62 5.15 -9.31
CA ILE A 255 22.65 5.94 -8.61
C ILE A 255 23.83 5.06 -8.17
N ALA A 256 23.64 3.74 -8.09
CA ALA A 256 24.66 2.78 -7.65
C ALA A 256 25.53 2.22 -8.80
N SER A 257 25.26 2.61 -10.05
CA SER A 257 26.00 2.19 -11.26
C SER A 257 26.83 3.34 -11.83
#